data_AF-A0A521KJB7-F1
#
_entry.id   AF-A0A521KJB7-F1
#
_cell.length_a   1.000
_cell.length_b   1.000
_cell.length_c   1.000
_cell.angle_alpha   90.00
_cell.angle_beta   90.00
_cell.angle_gamma   90.00
#
_symmetry.space_group_name_H-M   'P 1'
#
loop_
_entity.id
_entity.type
_entity.pdbx_description
1 polymer ?
#
loop_
_entity_poly.entity_id
_entity_poly.type
_entity_poly.pdbx_seq_one_letter_code
_entity_poly.pdbx_strand_id
1 'polypeptide(L)'
;MTLRVGWYTTGRGAGSRGMFEAVRDAIGAGTLDATFAFVFCNREPGEDATTDAFFEVVRASGIPLVTLSSVRFRKEHGGSRSKPGEPLPEWREAFDAEVARLVDPHDAEIGVLAGYMLIFTASFVRTHRLL
;
A
#
# COMPACT_ATOMS: atom_id res chain seq x y z
N MET A 1 -20.85 -4.33 11.92
CA MET A 1 -19.85 -5.18 11.23
C MET A 1 -18.62 -4.31 11.15
N THR A 2 -17.49 -4.77 11.67
CA THR A 2 -16.23 -4.00 11.70
C THR A 2 -15.60 -4.00 10.31
N LEU A 3 -15.38 -2.82 9.75
CA LEU A 3 -14.86 -2.64 8.38
C LEU A 3 -13.40 -3.10 8.27
N ARG A 4 -13.08 -3.93 7.27
CA ARG A 4 -11.71 -4.40 7.00
C ARG A 4 -11.00 -3.52 5.98
N VAL A 5 -9.98 -2.79 6.42
CA VAL A 5 -9.26 -1.79 5.62
C VAL A 5 -7.91 -2.32 5.14
N GLY A 6 -7.67 -2.27 3.83
CA GLY A 6 -6.35 -2.39 3.24
C GLY A 6 -5.67 -1.01 3.17
N TRP A 7 -4.44 -0.89 3.65
CA TRP A 7 -3.75 0.40 3.71
C TRP A 7 -2.60 0.47 2.72
N TYR A 8 -2.65 1.34 1.71
CA TYR A 8 -1.63 1.45 0.67
C TYR A 8 -0.78 2.71 0.89
N THR A 9 0.54 2.57 0.93
CA THR A 9 1.44 3.71 1.18
C THR A 9 2.82 3.55 0.54
N THR A 10 3.54 4.65 0.34
CA THR A 10 4.99 4.63 0.02
C THR A 10 5.86 4.94 1.25
N GLY A 11 5.26 5.22 2.41
CA GLY A 11 5.98 5.38 3.69
C GLY A 11 7.00 6.53 3.73
N ARG A 12 6.87 7.52 2.85
CA ARG A 12 7.91 8.55 2.61
C ARG A 12 8.02 9.65 3.66
N GLY A 13 7.02 9.87 4.51
CA GLY A 13 7.03 11.06 5.35
C GLY A 13 6.14 11.00 6.58
N ALA A 14 6.34 11.99 7.45
CA ALA A 14 5.60 12.15 8.70
C ALA A 14 4.08 12.23 8.48
N GLY A 15 3.63 12.77 7.33
CA GLY A 15 2.20 12.84 7.01
C GLY A 15 1.54 11.48 6.84
N SER A 16 2.11 10.59 6.02
CA SER A 16 1.55 9.24 5.82
C SER A 16 1.63 8.39 7.08
N ARG A 17 2.71 8.56 7.87
CA ARG A 17 2.85 7.89 9.16
C ARG A 17 1.84 8.39 10.19
N GLY A 18 1.69 9.71 10.34
CA GLY A 18 0.75 10.31 11.27
C GLY A 18 -0.70 9.96 10.95
N MET A 19 -1.05 9.86 9.66
CA MET A 19 -2.37 9.39 9.25
C MET A 19 -2.62 7.92 9.64
N PHE A 20 -1.63 7.05 9.44
CA PHE A 20 -1.72 5.65 9.87
C PHE A 20 -1.86 5.53 11.39
N GLU A 21 -1.02 6.23 12.15
CA GLU A 21 -1.05 6.22 13.62
C GLU A 21 -2.39 6.76 14.15
N ALA A 22 -2.91 7.86 13.58
CA ALA A 22 -4.22 8.40 13.97
C ALA A 22 -5.37 7.42 13.72
N VAL A 23 -5.40 6.73 12.57
CA VAL A 23 -6.42 5.72 12.27
C VAL A 23 -6.29 4.51 13.19
N ARG A 24 -5.07 4.02 13.42
CA ARG A 24 -4.79 2.93 14.36
C ARG A 24 -5.24 3.26 15.77
N ASP A 25 -4.95 4.46 16.24
CA ASP A 25 -5.29 4.90 17.59
C ASP A 25 -6.83 5.06 17.72
N ALA A 26 -7.52 5.55 16.70
CA ALA A 26 -8.98 5.61 16.67
C ALA A 26 -9.64 4.21 16.68
N ILE A 27 -9.07 3.24 15.94
CA ILE A 27 -9.50 1.84 15.99
C ILE A 27 -9.28 1.25 17.40
N GLY A 28 -8.09 1.45 17.97
CA GLY A 28 -7.76 0.96 19.31
C GLY A 28 -8.61 1.58 20.42
N ALA A 29 -9.03 2.83 20.25
CA ALA A 29 -9.95 3.53 21.15
C ALA A 29 -11.43 3.15 20.95
N GLY A 30 -11.76 2.38 19.89
CA GLY A 30 -13.12 2.00 19.55
C GLY A 30 -13.98 3.15 18.99
N THR A 31 -13.37 4.28 18.62
CA THR A 31 -14.08 5.42 18.00
C THR A 31 -14.24 5.26 16.49
N LEU A 32 -13.51 4.30 15.90
CA LEU A 32 -13.64 3.87 14.53
C LEU A 32 -13.88 2.35 14.49
N ASP A 33 -15.06 1.91 14.06
CA ASP A 33 -15.41 0.48 13.88
C ASP A 33 -14.78 -0.09 12.61
N ALA A 34 -13.45 -0.20 12.62
CA ALA A 34 -12.64 -0.77 11.55
C ALA A 34 -11.47 -1.60 12.09
N THR A 35 -10.83 -2.37 11.21
CA THR A 35 -9.58 -3.08 11.47
C THR A 35 -8.69 -3.01 10.24
N PHE A 36 -7.38 -3.09 10.43
CA PHE A 36 -6.45 -3.23 9.32
C PHE A 36 -6.38 -4.69 8.87
N ALA A 37 -6.79 -4.96 7.63
CA ALA A 37 -6.57 -6.24 6.97
C ALA A 37 -5.10 -6.45 6.61
N PHE A 38 -4.45 -5.38 6.13
CA PHE A 38 -3.02 -5.33 5.81
C PHE A 38 -2.55 -3.87 5.66
N VAL A 39 -1.22 -3.71 5.66
CA VAL A 39 -0.53 -2.53 5.14
C VAL A 39 0.33 -2.96 3.95
N PHE A 40 0.07 -2.39 2.78
CA PHE A 40 0.89 -2.56 1.59
C PHE A 40 1.85 -1.39 1.42
N CYS A 41 3.12 -1.69 1.17
CA CYS A 41 4.10 -0.71 0.74
C CYS A 41 4.77 -1.10 -0.57
N ASN A 42 4.87 -0.15 -1.51
CA ASN A 42 5.56 -0.35 -2.78
C ASN A 42 7.10 -0.25 -2.68
N ARG A 43 7.62 -0.44 -1.47
CA ARG A 43 9.04 -0.47 -1.12
C ARG A 43 9.34 -1.73 -0.32
N GLU A 44 10.57 -2.20 -0.41
CA GLU A 44 11.09 -3.34 0.36
C GLU A 44 12.05 -2.89 1.48
N PRO A 45 12.27 -3.74 2.50
CA PRO A 45 13.23 -3.45 3.55
C PRO A 45 14.62 -3.08 3.00
N GLY A 46 15.20 -2.00 3.52
CA GLY A 46 16.52 -1.52 3.13
C GLY A 46 16.52 -0.56 1.94
N GLU A 47 15.37 -0.25 1.33
CA GLU A 47 15.30 0.76 0.27
C GLU A 47 15.29 2.19 0.79
N ASP A 48 14.82 2.43 2.02
CA ASP A 48 14.63 3.77 2.60
C ASP A 48 14.46 3.69 4.13
N ALA A 49 15.36 4.33 4.88
CA ALA A 49 15.38 4.23 6.35
C ALA A 49 14.10 4.76 7.03
N THR A 50 13.43 5.77 6.46
CA THR A 50 12.16 6.26 6.99
C THR A 50 11.05 5.23 6.80
N THR A 51 11.05 4.55 5.67
CA THR A 51 10.10 3.47 5.38
C THR A 51 10.36 2.24 6.25
N ASP A 52 11.64 1.89 6.46
CA ASP A 52 12.03 0.79 7.35
C ASP A 52 11.56 1.05 8.79
N ALA A 53 11.73 2.27 9.30
CA ALA A 53 11.21 2.65 10.60
C ALA A 53 9.67 2.57 10.68
N PHE A 54 8.96 2.86 9.58
CA PHE A 54 7.51 2.67 9.51
C PHE A 54 7.13 1.19 9.51
N PHE A 55 7.89 0.32 8.84
CA PHE A 55 7.65 -1.13 8.88
C PHE A 55 7.72 -1.70 10.30
N GLU A 56 8.65 -1.23 11.12
CA GLU A 56 8.72 -1.64 12.52
C GLU A 56 7.47 -1.24 13.31
N VAL A 57 6.90 -0.05 13.05
CA VAL A 57 5.63 0.39 13.66
C VAL A 57 4.47 -0.53 13.27
N VAL A 58 4.38 -0.88 11.99
CA VAL A 58 3.32 -1.76 11.46
C VAL A 58 3.42 -3.15 12.09
N ARG A 59 4.63 -3.73 12.11
CA ARG A 59 4.92 -5.05 12.71
C ARG A 59 4.61 -5.07 14.20
N ALA A 60 5.06 -4.05 14.94
CA ALA A 60 4.79 -3.92 16.38
C ALA A 60 3.30 -3.79 16.69
N SER A 61 2.50 -3.31 15.73
CA SER A 61 1.04 -3.21 15.85
C SER A 61 0.32 -4.54 15.53
N GLY A 62 1.05 -5.60 15.18
CA GLY A 62 0.48 -6.91 14.84
C GLY A 62 -0.26 -6.94 13.50
N ILE A 63 -0.09 -5.93 12.65
CA ILE A 63 -0.79 -5.80 11.37
C ILE A 63 0.02 -6.49 10.28
N PRO A 64 -0.60 -7.28 9.38
CA PRO A 64 0.12 -7.88 8.25
C PRO A 64 0.77 -6.80 7.36
N LEU A 65 2.08 -6.90 7.18
CA LEU A 65 2.86 -6.02 6.31
C LEU A 65 3.18 -6.75 5.00
N VAL A 66 2.70 -6.20 3.90
CA VAL A 66 2.94 -6.68 2.54
C VAL A 66 3.83 -5.67 1.82
N THR A 67 4.94 -6.14 1.24
CA THR A 67 5.89 -5.27 0.53
C THR A 67 6.17 -5.80 -0.86
N LEU A 68 6.20 -4.91 -1.85
CA LEU A 68 6.65 -5.21 -3.21
C LEU A 68 7.37 -3.99 -3.79
N SER A 69 8.68 -4.08 -4.00
CA SER A 69 9.43 -2.92 -4.52
C SER A 69 9.05 -2.61 -5.96
N SER A 70 8.46 -1.44 -6.20
CA SER A 70 8.17 -0.98 -7.56
C SER A 70 9.43 -0.63 -8.36
N VAL A 71 10.52 -0.29 -7.68
CA VAL A 71 11.80 0.02 -8.32
C VAL A 71 12.49 -1.25 -8.79
N ARG A 72 12.56 -2.26 -7.93
CA ARG A 72 13.12 -3.57 -8.27
C ARG A 72 12.28 -4.22 -9.36
N PHE A 73 10.97 -4.30 -9.18
CA PHE A 73 10.05 -4.91 -10.14
C PHE A 73 10.18 -4.28 -11.53
N ARG A 74 10.18 -2.94 -11.63
CA ARG A 74 10.41 -2.25 -12.90
C ARG A 74 11.72 -2.67 -13.57
N LYS A 75 12.83 -2.70 -12.81
CA LYS A 75 14.17 -3.03 -13.34
C LYS A 75 14.20 -4.46 -13.87
N GLU A 76 13.63 -5.41 -13.13
CA GLU A 76 13.55 -6.82 -13.51
C GLU A 76 12.73 -7.03 -14.81
N HIS A 77 11.75 -6.15 -15.07
CA HIS A 77 10.91 -6.19 -16.27
C HIS A 77 11.41 -5.29 -17.40
N GLY A 78 12.62 -4.71 -17.30
CA GLY A 78 13.19 -3.81 -18.32
C GLY A 78 12.36 -2.54 -18.55
N GLY A 79 11.50 -2.16 -17.60
CA GLY A 79 10.48 -1.14 -17.78
C GLY A 79 11.01 0.29 -17.70
N SER A 80 10.42 1.19 -18.48
CA SER A 80 10.64 2.63 -18.39
C SER A 80 9.90 3.25 -17.18
N ARG A 81 10.35 4.43 -16.74
CA ARG A 81 9.59 5.22 -15.75
C ARG A 81 8.34 5.80 -16.41
N SER A 82 7.25 5.87 -15.66
CA SER A 82 6.07 6.65 -16.06
C SER A 82 6.45 8.11 -16.31
N LYS A 83 5.85 8.72 -17.34
CA LYS A 83 6.04 10.12 -17.68
C LYS A 83 4.69 10.86 -17.63
N PRO A 84 4.67 12.12 -17.17
CA PRO A 84 3.44 12.92 -17.19
C PRO A 84 2.85 13.03 -18.60
N GLY A 85 1.55 12.82 -18.74
CA GLY A 85 0.83 12.90 -20.02
C GLY A 85 0.94 11.67 -20.92
N GLU A 86 1.75 10.67 -20.55
CA GLU A 86 1.84 9.40 -21.26
C GLU A 86 1.03 8.29 -20.55
N PRO A 87 0.56 7.27 -21.27
CA PRO A 87 0.00 6.07 -20.65
C PRO A 87 0.98 5.42 -19.67
N LEU A 88 0.44 4.69 -18.69
CA LEU A 88 1.28 3.88 -17.80
C LEU A 88 2.09 2.86 -18.63
N PRO A 89 3.39 2.68 -18.34
CA PRO A 89 4.19 1.65 -19.00
C PRO A 89 3.61 0.25 -18.78
N GLU A 90 3.80 -0.66 -19.74
CA GLU A 90 3.22 -2.01 -19.75
C GLU A 90 3.49 -2.82 -18.46
N TRP A 91 4.70 -2.70 -17.88
CA TRP A 91 5.06 -3.38 -16.64
C TRP A 91 4.16 -3.02 -15.44
N ARG A 92 3.42 -1.90 -15.50
CA ARG A 92 2.50 -1.48 -14.44
C ARG A 92 1.32 -2.43 -14.28
N GLU A 93 0.83 -3.02 -15.36
CA GLU A 93 -0.24 -4.04 -15.27
C GLU A 93 0.26 -5.28 -14.54
N ALA A 94 1.47 -5.76 -14.88
CA ALA A 94 2.09 -6.89 -14.19
C ALA A 94 2.39 -6.58 -12.71
N PHE A 95 2.84 -5.36 -12.41
CA PHE A 95 3.09 -4.94 -11.03
C PHE A 95 1.81 -4.95 -10.21
N ASP A 96 0.74 -4.31 -10.70
CA ASP A 96 -0.51 -4.22 -9.96
C ASP A 96 -1.21 -5.58 -9.85
N ALA A 97 -1.06 -6.47 -10.84
CA ALA A 97 -1.53 -7.85 -10.75
C ALA A 97 -0.80 -8.63 -9.64
N GLU A 98 0.50 -8.43 -9.48
CA GLU A 98 1.26 -9.03 -8.38
C GLU A 98 0.88 -8.41 -7.02
N VAL A 99 0.60 -7.10 -6.97
CA VAL A 99 0.04 -6.47 -5.77
C VAL A 99 -1.28 -7.13 -5.40
N ALA A 100 -2.22 -7.29 -6.33
CA ALA A 100 -3.50 -7.96 -6.10
C ALA A 100 -3.29 -9.37 -5.55
N ARG A 101 -2.44 -10.18 -6.21
CA ARG A 101 -2.11 -11.54 -5.76
C ARG A 101 -1.61 -11.60 -4.30
N LEU A 102 -0.88 -10.58 -3.85
CA LEU A 102 -0.35 -10.50 -2.49
C LEU A 102 -1.38 -10.01 -1.47
N VAL A 103 -2.27 -9.08 -1.85
CA VAL A 103 -3.19 -8.42 -0.90
C VAL A 103 -4.58 -9.05 -0.85
N ASP A 104 -5.04 -9.70 -1.93
CA ASP A 104 -6.36 -10.34 -2.02
C ASP A 104 -6.62 -11.37 -0.92
N PRO A 105 -5.65 -12.23 -0.50
CA PRO A 105 -5.85 -13.19 0.58
C PRO A 105 -6.16 -12.58 1.95
N HIS A 106 -6.04 -11.25 2.10
CA HIS A 106 -6.34 -10.54 3.35
C HIS A 106 -7.80 -10.10 3.46
N ASP A 107 -8.64 -10.30 2.43
CA ASP A 107 -10.08 -10.01 2.45
C ASP A 107 -10.40 -8.57 2.92
N ALA A 108 -9.73 -7.57 2.35
CA ALA A 108 -10.05 -6.17 2.61
C ALA A 108 -11.34 -5.77 1.88
N GLU A 109 -12.21 -5.01 2.55
CA GLU A 109 -13.48 -4.51 1.99
C GLU A 109 -13.29 -3.17 1.26
N ILE A 110 -12.30 -2.38 1.70
CA ILE A 110 -11.91 -1.12 1.09
C ILE A 110 -10.40 -0.91 1.24
N GLY A 111 -9.77 -0.40 0.19
CA GLY A 111 -8.39 0.07 0.20
C GLY A 111 -8.31 1.58 0.43
N VAL A 112 -7.37 2.05 1.25
CA VAL A 112 -7.13 3.48 1.49
C VAL A 112 -5.76 3.86 0.95
N LEU A 113 -5.70 4.88 0.08
CA LEU A 113 -4.47 5.37 -0.55
C LEU A 113 -3.78 6.46 0.30
N ALA A 114 -3.12 6.05 1.38
CA ALA A 114 -2.49 6.96 2.33
C ALA A 114 -1.03 7.29 1.96
N GLY A 115 -0.86 8.27 1.06
CA GLY A 115 0.47 8.64 0.55
C GLY A 115 1.07 7.54 -0.32
N TYR A 116 0.21 6.85 -1.08
CA TYR A 116 0.62 5.92 -2.13
C TYR A 116 1.07 6.70 -3.37
N MET A 117 2.37 6.71 -3.64
CA MET A 117 3.01 7.57 -4.65
C MET A 117 3.07 6.94 -6.04
N LEU A 118 2.14 6.02 -6.35
CA LEU A 118 1.97 5.40 -7.66
C LEU A 118 0.49 5.49 -8.08
N ILE A 119 0.25 5.50 -9.38
CA ILE A 119 -1.10 5.42 -9.95
C ILE A 119 -1.43 3.94 -10.17
N PHE A 120 -2.50 3.43 -9.58
CA PHE A 120 -3.03 2.11 -9.93
C PHE A 120 -3.60 2.10 -11.35
N THR A 121 -3.34 1.00 -12.06
CA THR A 121 -3.87 0.68 -13.38
C THR A 121 -5.39 0.56 -13.33
N ALA A 122 -6.02 0.76 -14.48
CA ALA A 122 -7.47 0.66 -14.58
C ALA A 122 -7.96 -0.76 -14.23
N SER A 123 -7.15 -1.79 -14.49
CA SER A 123 -7.46 -3.18 -14.11
C SER A 123 -7.61 -3.34 -12.60
N PHE A 124 -6.67 -2.80 -11.82
CA PHE A 124 -6.70 -2.85 -10.37
C PHE A 124 -7.89 -2.07 -9.79
N VAL A 125 -8.12 -0.84 -10.27
CA VAL A 125 -9.21 0.03 -9.77
C VAL A 125 -10.60 -0.55 -10.08
N ARG A 126 -10.75 -1.32 -11.16
CA ARG A 126 -12.05 -1.95 -11.49
C ARG A 126 -12.43 -3.09 -10.55
N THR A 127 -11.46 -3.75 -9.93
CA THR A 127 -11.70 -4.92 -9.07
C THR A 127 -11.58 -4.60 -7.58
N HIS A 128 -10.95 -3.47 -7.21
CA HIS A 128 -10.76 -3.06 -5.82
C HIS A 128 -11.50 -1.77 -5.52
N ARG A 129 -12.25 -1.75 -4.41
CA ARG A 129 -12.85 -0.52 -3.89
C ARG A 129 -11.77 0.30 -3.19
N LEU A 130 -11.45 1.47 -3.71
CA LEU A 130 -10.38 2.33 -3.21
C LEU A 130 -10.93 3.70 -2.77
N LEU A 131 -10.35 4.26 -1.71
CA LEU A 131 -10.56 5.59 -1.16
C LEU A 131 -9.27 6.42 -1.26
#